data_AF-A0A817Q0G7-F1
#
_entry.id   AF-A0A817Q0G7-F1
#
_cell.length_a   1.000
_cell.length_b   1.000
_cell.length_c   1.000
_cell.angle_alpha   90.00
_cell.angle_beta   90.00
_cell.angle_gamma   90.00
#
_symmetry.space_group_name_H-M   'P 1'
#
loop_
_entity.id
_entity.type
_entity.pdbx_description
1 polymer ?
#
loop_
_entity_poly.entity_id
_entity_poly.type
_entity_poly.pdbx_seq_one_letter_code
_entity_poly.pdbx_strand_id
1 'polypeptide(L)'
;MATGDMRKIFSKVAIGPKTIDVIVHEDFQCIVHIKRSEFKDIPAPFLSRFQKYSLSVNDFYRIQFEQLSINEQIIMKNIEEKLQTFIQHFGRQYFYGLNDNTLYSCLLSFIKKNENEQNYFLNIHQYYTQLNIKSKSFIEQNSSDIQLCILRSVISKLIQLVSPESIILKLPTFEDKIARWLCTNYFHQQEHFHMENFIQIFISNPLIDFQNNNLFTTIQ
;
A
#
# COMPACT_ATOMS: atom_id res chain seq x y z
N MET A 1 33.57 6.14 -37.59
CA MET A 1 32.18 6.16 -37.09
C MET A 1 31.44 4.99 -37.72
N ALA A 2 31.22 3.91 -36.97
CA ALA A 2 30.46 2.75 -37.40
C ALA A 2 29.10 2.80 -36.66
N THR A 3 28.06 3.13 -37.40
CA THR A 3 26.67 3.21 -36.95
C THR A 3 26.06 1.80 -36.88
N GLY A 4 25.53 1.42 -35.72
CA GLY A 4 24.12 1.04 -35.64
C GLY A 4 23.70 -0.43 -35.64
N ASP A 5 24.60 -1.42 -35.61
CA ASP A 5 24.16 -2.81 -35.37
C ASP A 5 24.06 -3.08 -33.86
N MET A 6 22.86 -2.89 -33.30
CA MET A 6 22.53 -3.43 -31.97
C MET A 6 22.80 -4.93 -31.96
N ARG A 7 23.59 -5.40 -30.98
CA ARG A 7 23.95 -6.80 -30.85
C ARG A 7 22.67 -7.62 -30.61
N LYS A 8 22.30 -8.44 -31.59
CA LYS A 8 21.12 -9.31 -31.45
C LYS A 8 21.46 -10.47 -30.52
N ILE A 9 20.80 -10.53 -29.36
CA ILE A 9 20.87 -11.64 -28.42
C ILE A 9 19.75 -12.63 -28.79
N PHE A 10 20.09 -13.90 -28.92
CA PHE A 10 19.13 -14.97 -29.21
C PHE A 10 19.00 -15.91 -28.02
N SER A 11 17.79 -16.38 -27.76
CA SER A 11 17.49 -17.40 -26.74
C SER A 11 16.57 -18.48 -27.31
N LYS A 12 16.64 -19.68 -26.76
CA LYS A 12 15.78 -20.80 -27.14
C LYS A 12 14.53 -20.82 -26.26
N VAL A 13 13.37 -20.72 -26.88
CA VAL A 13 12.08 -20.91 -26.20
C VAL A 13 11.45 -22.21 -26.69
N ALA A 14 11.08 -23.06 -25.74
CA ALA A 14 10.40 -24.32 -26.02
C ALA A 14 8.91 -24.20 -25.69
N ILE A 15 8.06 -24.64 -26.61
CA ILE A 15 6.62 -24.75 -26.44
C ILE A 15 6.22 -26.17 -26.85
N GLY A 16 5.94 -27.03 -25.86
CA GLY A 16 5.75 -28.46 -26.08
C GLY A 16 7.01 -29.10 -26.69
N PRO A 17 6.91 -29.82 -27.82
CA PRO A 17 8.06 -30.44 -28.49
C PRO A 17 8.84 -29.49 -29.42
N LYS A 18 8.35 -28.27 -29.64
CA LYS A 18 8.99 -27.31 -30.57
C LYS A 18 9.90 -26.36 -29.80
N THR A 19 11.13 -26.19 -30.28
CA THR A 19 12.08 -25.20 -29.77
C THR A 19 12.40 -24.21 -30.89
N ILE A 20 12.28 -22.92 -30.59
CA ILE A 20 12.47 -21.83 -31.55
C ILE A 20 13.48 -20.84 -30.98
N ASP A 21 14.39 -20.35 -31.83
CA ASP A 21 15.29 -19.26 -31.47
C ASP A 21 14.52 -17.93 -31.57
N VAL A 22 14.49 -17.18 -30.48
CA VAL A 22 13.83 -15.88 -30.38
C VAL A 22 14.86 -14.80 -30.08
N ILE A 23 14.65 -13.62 -30.64
CA ILE A 23 15.46 -12.44 -30.32
C ILE A 23 15.01 -11.91 -28.96
N VAL A 24 15.97 -11.68 -28.06
CA VAL A 24 15.75 -11.11 -26.74
C VAL A 24 16.36 -9.71 -26.71
N HIS A 25 15.58 -8.75 -26.23
CA HIS A 25 16.06 -7.38 -26.04
C HIS A 25 17.14 -7.33 -24.95
N GLU A 26 18.14 -6.45 -25.09
CA GLU A 26 19.26 -6.37 -24.12
C GLU A 26 18.77 -6.01 -22.70
N ASP A 27 17.77 -5.13 -22.62
CA ASP A 27 17.14 -4.72 -21.35
C ASP A 27 16.03 -5.65 -20.84
N PHE A 28 15.86 -6.84 -21.44
CA PHE A 28 14.84 -7.78 -20.98
C PHE A 28 15.17 -8.29 -19.57
N GLN A 29 14.25 -8.08 -18.63
CA GLN A 29 14.33 -8.59 -17.27
C GLN A 29 13.21 -9.59 -17.00
N CYS A 30 13.52 -10.68 -16.30
CA CYS A 30 12.55 -11.68 -15.87
C CYS A 30 12.56 -11.77 -14.34
N ILE A 31 11.42 -11.45 -13.72
CA ILE A 31 11.22 -11.53 -12.27
C ILE A 31 10.19 -12.62 -12.00
N VAL A 32 10.55 -13.57 -11.14
CA VAL A 32 9.68 -14.68 -10.75
C VAL A 32 9.30 -14.52 -9.29
N HIS A 33 8.00 -14.36 -9.04
CA HIS A 33 7.45 -14.28 -7.69
C HIS A 33 7.04 -15.66 -7.20
N ILE A 34 7.61 -16.08 -6.07
CA ILE A 34 7.37 -17.39 -5.46
C ILE A 34 6.93 -17.17 -4.03
N LYS A 35 5.86 -17.86 -3.59
CA LYS A 35 5.50 -17.84 -2.18
C LYS A 35 6.54 -18.62 -1.39
N ARG A 36 6.92 -18.11 -0.22
CA ARG A 36 7.90 -18.79 0.65
C ARG A 36 7.52 -20.23 1.00
N SER A 37 6.22 -20.52 1.08
CA SER A 37 5.69 -21.88 1.30
C SER A 37 6.00 -22.84 0.15
N GLU A 38 6.01 -22.35 -1.08
CA GLU A 38 6.20 -23.14 -2.32
C GLU A 38 7.69 -23.29 -2.67
N PHE A 39 8.58 -22.53 -2.03
CA PHE A 39 10.02 -22.50 -2.35
C PHE A 39 10.69 -23.88 -2.27
N LYS A 40 10.21 -24.76 -1.37
CA LYS A 40 10.75 -26.11 -1.18
C LYS A 40 10.45 -27.05 -2.33
N ASP A 41 9.37 -26.79 -3.07
CA ASP A 41 8.89 -27.66 -4.15
C ASP A 41 9.52 -27.30 -5.51
N ILE A 42 10.28 -26.19 -5.56
CA ILE A 42 10.87 -25.71 -6.80
C ILE A 42 12.19 -26.44 -7.09
N PRO A 43 12.39 -26.97 -8.31
CA PRO A 43 13.61 -27.65 -8.68
C PRO A 43 14.85 -26.77 -8.50
N ALA A 44 15.91 -27.33 -7.90
CA ALA A 44 17.19 -26.64 -7.72
C ALA A 44 17.78 -26.04 -9.03
N PRO A 45 17.69 -26.71 -10.20
CA PRO A 45 18.17 -26.13 -11.47
C PRO A 45 17.41 -24.88 -11.91
N PHE A 46 16.14 -24.73 -11.50
CA PHE A 46 15.38 -23.51 -11.73
C PHE A 46 15.87 -22.41 -10.80
N LEU A 47 15.96 -22.73 -9.50
CA LEU A 47 16.44 -21.78 -8.48
C LEU A 47 17.86 -21.28 -8.78
N SER A 48 18.76 -22.09 -9.32
CA SER A 48 20.13 -21.67 -9.63
C SER A 48 20.24 -20.65 -10.77
N ARG A 49 19.19 -20.46 -11.57
CA ARG A 49 19.18 -19.52 -12.70
C ARG A 49 18.76 -18.10 -12.32
N PHE A 50 18.25 -17.91 -11.11
CA PHE A 50 17.77 -16.62 -10.63
C PHE A 50 18.54 -16.15 -9.41
N GLN A 51 18.78 -14.85 -9.33
CA GLN A 51 19.19 -14.20 -8.09
C GLN A 51 17.98 -14.18 -7.14
N LYS A 52 18.20 -14.55 -5.87
CA LYS A 52 17.14 -14.77 -4.90
C LYS A 52 17.11 -13.67 -3.88
N TYR A 53 15.92 -13.11 -3.68
CA TYR A 53 15.64 -12.14 -2.64
C TYR A 53 14.44 -12.62 -1.84
N SER A 54 14.54 -12.55 -0.51
CA SER A 54 13.40 -12.76 0.39
C SER A 54 12.95 -11.40 0.86
N LEU A 55 11.77 -10.98 0.41
CA LEU A 55 11.24 -9.65 0.71
C LEU A 55 9.83 -9.79 1.29
N SER A 56 9.59 -9.08 2.38
CA SER A 56 8.27 -8.85 2.96
C SER A 56 7.90 -7.38 2.87
N VAL A 57 6.62 -7.05 3.03
CA VAL A 57 6.15 -5.66 3.09
C VAL A 57 6.81 -4.90 4.24
N ASN A 58 7.05 -5.57 5.36
CA ASN A 58 7.78 -4.99 6.48
C ASN A 58 9.22 -4.64 6.12
N ASP A 59 9.91 -5.48 5.33
CA ASP A 59 11.29 -5.18 4.88
C ASP A 59 11.31 -3.91 4.01
N PHE A 60 10.37 -3.78 3.08
CA PHE A 60 10.22 -2.56 2.27
C PHE A 60 9.92 -1.34 3.11
N TYR A 61 9.04 -1.46 4.10
CA TYR A 61 8.74 -0.37 5.03
C TYR A 61 9.98 0.05 5.82
N ARG A 62 10.77 -0.89 6.36
CA ARG A 62 11.99 -0.56 7.12
C ARG A 62 13.04 0.12 6.25
N ILE A 63 13.30 -0.40 5.05
CA ILE A 63 14.25 0.21 4.10
C ILE A 63 13.82 1.64 3.77
N GLN A 64 12.53 1.87 3.51
CA GLN A 64 12.05 3.20 3.17
C GLN A 64 12.03 4.14 4.38
N PHE A 65 11.69 3.62 5.56
CA PHE A 65 11.68 4.35 6.82
C PHE A 65 13.08 4.87 7.19
N GLU A 66 14.12 4.06 7.02
CA GLU A 66 15.52 4.44 7.31
C GLU A 66 16.02 5.59 6.42
N GLN A 67 15.41 5.77 5.24
CA GLN A 67 15.76 6.83 4.30
C GLN A 67 15.03 8.16 4.60
N LEU A 68 14.09 8.19 5.55
CA LEU A 68 13.39 9.40 5.96
C LEU A 68 14.27 10.28 6.86
N SER A 69 13.94 11.57 6.96
CA SER A 69 14.59 12.46 7.93
C SER A 69 14.30 12.04 9.38
N ILE A 70 15.19 12.39 10.31
CA ILE A 70 15.06 12.02 11.74
C ILE A 70 13.69 12.43 12.32
N ASN A 71 13.20 13.62 11.96
CA ASN A 71 11.90 14.10 12.43
C ASN A 71 10.74 13.25 11.91
N GLU A 72 10.77 12.88 10.62
CA GLU A 72 9.75 12.01 10.02
C GLU A 72 9.79 10.60 10.61
N GLN A 73 10.99 10.07 10.89
CA GLN A 73 11.16 8.78 11.57
C GLN A 73 10.52 8.79 12.96
N ILE A 74 10.72 9.85 13.75
CA ILE A 74 10.11 10.01 15.07
C ILE A 74 8.58 10.03 14.97
N ILE A 75 8.05 10.80 14.01
CA ILE A 75 6.61 10.88 13.74
C ILE A 75 6.06 9.48 13.40
N MET A 76 6.68 8.80 12.43
CA MET A 76 6.22 7.51 11.95
C MET A 76 6.31 6.42 13.01
N LYS A 77 7.37 6.42 13.84
CA LYS A 77 7.51 5.48 14.94
C LYS A 77 6.42 5.67 16.00
N ASN A 78 6.11 6.91 16.38
CA ASN A 78 5.03 7.21 17.32
C ASN A 78 3.66 6.76 16.77
N ILE A 79 3.40 7.00 15.48
CA ILE A 79 2.19 6.52 14.81
C ILE A 79 2.14 4.98 14.81
N GLU A 80 3.24 4.30 14.45
CA GLU A 80 3.36 2.84 14.46
C GLU A 80 3.02 2.26 15.84
N GLU A 81 3.63 2.79 16.91
CA GLU A 81 3.40 2.35 18.29
C GLU A 81 1.94 2.55 18.73
N LYS A 82 1.33 3.70 18.42
CA LYS A 82 -0.08 3.98 18.71
C LYS A 82 -1.03 3.04 17.95
N LEU A 83 -0.73 2.76 16.68
CA LEU A 83 -1.54 1.85 15.87
C LEU A 83 -1.44 0.40 16.34
N GLN A 84 -0.24 -0.06 16.72
CA GLN A 84 -0.08 -1.37 17.32
C GLN A 84 -0.85 -1.48 18.64
N THR A 85 -0.78 -0.44 19.49
CA THR A 85 -1.54 -0.37 20.74
C THR A 85 -3.05 -0.41 20.47
N PHE A 86 -3.53 0.32 19.46
CA PHE A 86 -4.93 0.29 19.04
C PHE A 86 -5.36 -1.11 18.60
N ILE A 87 -4.59 -1.77 17.72
CA ILE A 87 -4.89 -3.13 17.24
C ILE A 87 -4.89 -4.13 18.41
N GLN A 88 -3.95 -4.01 19.34
CA GLN A 88 -3.86 -4.87 20.52
C GLN A 88 -5.05 -4.66 21.46
N HIS A 89 -5.41 -3.42 21.75
CA HIS A 89 -6.55 -3.07 22.59
C HIS A 89 -7.88 -3.54 21.96
N PHE A 90 -8.05 -3.30 20.66
CA PHE A 90 -9.24 -3.74 19.93
C PHE A 90 -9.32 -5.27 19.89
N GLY A 91 -8.20 -5.94 19.63
CA GLY A 91 -8.07 -7.40 19.52
C GLY A 91 -8.02 -7.83 18.05
N ARG A 92 -6.97 -8.56 17.67
CA ARG A 92 -6.71 -8.94 16.27
C ARG A 92 -7.84 -9.80 15.66
N GLN A 93 -8.51 -10.60 16.48
CA GLN A 93 -9.59 -11.49 16.04
C GLN A 93 -10.84 -10.77 15.51
N TYR A 94 -10.98 -9.47 15.80
CA TYR A 94 -12.13 -8.68 15.36
C TYR A 94 -11.93 -8.01 14.00
N PHE A 95 -10.74 -8.14 13.41
CA PHE A 95 -10.42 -7.61 12.08
C PHE A 95 -10.37 -8.75 11.06
N TYR A 96 -11.26 -8.71 10.06
CA TYR A 96 -11.27 -9.62 8.93
C TYR A 96 -10.07 -9.36 8.01
N GLY A 97 -9.27 -10.40 7.76
CA GLY A 97 -8.13 -10.32 6.83
C GLY A 97 -6.92 -9.53 7.36
N LEU A 98 -6.92 -9.12 8.62
CA LEU A 98 -5.75 -8.50 9.24
C LEU A 98 -4.60 -9.51 9.35
N ASN A 99 -3.47 -9.17 8.73
CA ASN A 99 -2.24 -9.95 8.81
C ASN A 99 -1.08 -9.05 9.26
N ASP A 100 0.10 -9.64 9.48
CA ASP A 100 1.27 -8.91 9.97
C ASP A 100 1.77 -7.85 8.99
N ASN A 101 1.41 -7.94 7.70
CA ASN A 101 1.79 -6.96 6.69
C ASN A 101 0.77 -5.84 6.51
N THR A 102 -0.47 -5.97 7.00
CA THR A 102 -1.54 -4.99 6.77
C THR A 102 -1.17 -3.61 7.28
N LEU A 103 -0.71 -3.50 8.54
CA LEU A 103 -0.29 -2.23 9.13
C LEU A 103 0.86 -1.59 8.33
N TYR A 104 1.90 -2.37 8.03
CA TYR A 104 3.06 -1.89 7.29
C TYR A 104 2.71 -1.48 5.86
N SER A 105 1.76 -2.16 5.21
CA SER A 105 1.26 -1.75 3.90
C SER A 105 0.55 -0.40 3.95
N CYS A 106 -0.22 -0.13 5.00
CA CYS A 106 -0.86 1.16 5.20
C CYS A 106 0.18 2.26 5.47
N LEU A 107 1.16 2.00 6.34
CA LEU A 107 2.22 2.95 6.66
C LEU A 107 3.12 3.26 5.45
N LEU A 108 3.47 2.22 4.68
CA LEU A 108 4.25 2.35 3.45
C LEU A 108 3.57 3.27 2.43
N SER A 109 2.22 3.28 2.37
CA SER A 109 1.48 4.15 1.44
C SER A 109 1.67 5.66 1.70
N PHE A 110 2.21 6.03 2.86
CA PHE A 110 2.53 7.43 3.19
C PHE A 110 3.98 7.82 2.87
N ILE A 111 4.82 6.87 2.46
CA ILE A 111 6.19 7.15 2.03
C ILE A 111 6.21 7.15 0.49
N LYS A 112 6.64 8.27 -0.11
CA LYS A 112 6.77 8.40 -1.57
C LYS A 112 8.20 8.75 -1.95
N LYS A 113 8.56 8.45 -3.20
CA LYS A 113 9.79 8.88 -3.83
C LYS A 113 9.57 10.17 -4.61
N ASN A 114 10.50 11.11 -4.51
CA ASN A 114 10.52 12.28 -5.40
C ASN A 114 11.19 11.92 -6.74
N GLU A 115 11.23 12.87 -7.67
CA GLU A 115 11.88 12.73 -8.98
C GLU A 115 13.39 12.42 -8.87
N ASN A 116 14.01 12.78 -7.74
CA ASN A 116 15.41 12.50 -7.42
C ASN A 116 15.59 11.18 -6.64
N GLU A 117 14.58 10.31 -6.63
CA GLU A 117 14.53 9.02 -5.90
C GLU A 117 14.70 9.10 -4.37
N GLN A 118 14.68 10.29 -3.79
CA GLN A 118 14.71 10.46 -2.34
C GLN A 118 13.32 10.19 -1.77
N ASN A 119 13.26 9.36 -0.73
CA ASN A 119 12.02 9.14 0.00
C ASN A 119 11.69 10.38 0.82
N TYR A 120 10.43 10.79 0.77
CA TYR A 120 9.89 11.82 1.63
C TYR A 120 8.56 11.36 2.21
N PHE A 121 8.24 11.92 3.37
CA PHE A 121 6.95 11.70 3.98
C PHE A 121 5.88 12.54 3.28
N LEU A 122 4.82 11.90 2.80
CA LEU A 122 3.69 12.63 2.22
C LEU A 122 3.14 13.62 3.25
N ASN A 123 3.22 14.90 2.93
CA ASN A 123 2.39 15.87 3.61
C ASN A 123 0.94 15.51 3.33
N ILE A 124 0.12 15.39 4.38
CA ILE A 124 -1.28 14.99 4.26
C ILE A 124 -2.02 15.90 3.28
N HIS A 125 -1.61 17.18 3.17
CA HIS A 125 -2.04 18.15 2.15
C HIS A 125 -1.96 17.64 0.71
N GLN A 126 -0.97 16.82 0.38
CA GLN A 126 -0.83 16.19 -0.93
C GLN A 126 -1.63 14.88 -1.06
N TYR A 127 -2.01 14.25 0.07
CA TYR A 127 -2.85 13.04 0.11
C TYR A 127 -4.36 13.35 0.04
N TYR A 128 -4.75 14.64 0.05
CA TYR A 128 -6.15 15.09 -0.01
C TYR A 128 -6.94 14.58 -1.21
N THR A 129 -6.27 14.27 -2.31
CA THR A 129 -6.92 13.76 -3.53
C THR A 129 -7.42 12.32 -3.37
N GLN A 130 -6.83 11.55 -2.45
CA GLN A 130 -7.13 10.13 -2.24
C GLN A 130 -8.05 9.86 -1.04
N LEU A 131 -8.42 10.90 -0.28
CA LEU A 131 -9.29 10.77 0.88
C LEU A 131 -10.76 10.97 0.50
N ASN A 132 -11.63 10.18 1.11
CA ASN A 132 -13.08 10.29 0.96
C ASN A 132 -13.52 11.72 1.36
N ILE A 133 -14.50 12.31 0.67
CA ILE A 133 -14.88 13.74 0.79
C ILE A 133 -15.12 14.16 2.26
N LYS A 134 -15.65 13.25 3.08
CA LYS A 134 -15.97 13.51 4.50
C LYS A 134 -14.75 13.56 5.44
N SER A 135 -13.63 12.92 5.07
CA SER A 135 -12.38 13.00 5.83
C SER A 135 -11.57 14.28 5.57
N LYS A 136 -11.89 15.02 4.49
CA LYS A 136 -11.17 16.25 4.10
C LYS A 136 -11.39 17.39 5.10
N SER A 137 -12.64 17.57 5.55
CA SER A 137 -13.00 18.64 6.50
C SER A 137 -12.31 18.48 7.87
N PHE A 138 -12.10 17.25 8.35
CA PHE A 138 -11.38 17.02 9.60
C PHE A 138 -9.90 17.43 9.49
N ILE A 139 -9.26 17.14 8.37
CA ILE A 139 -7.84 17.43 8.15
C ILE A 139 -7.65 18.94 7.92
N GLU A 140 -8.57 19.60 7.22
CA GLU A 140 -8.58 21.07 7.09
C GLU A 140 -8.64 21.78 8.45
N GLN A 141 -9.41 21.23 9.40
CA GLN A 141 -9.54 21.79 10.75
C GLN A 141 -8.35 21.46 11.67
N ASN A 142 -7.55 20.42 11.37
CA ASN A 142 -6.45 19.95 12.21
C ASN A 142 -5.11 19.94 11.45
N SER A 143 -4.94 20.83 10.47
CA SER A 143 -3.78 20.89 9.58
C SER A 143 -2.45 21.07 10.30
N SER A 144 -2.47 21.58 11.54
CA SER A 144 -1.30 21.72 12.40
C SER A 144 -0.82 20.40 13.03
N ASP A 145 -1.67 19.37 13.13
CA ASP A 145 -1.33 18.07 13.74
C ASP A 145 -1.33 16.94 12.70
N ILE A 146 -0.22 16.88 11.96
CA ILE A 146 0.05 15.86 10.94
C ILE A 146 0.00 14.45 11.57
N GLN A 147 0.52 14.28 12.79
CA GLN A 147 0.56 12.96 13.44
C GLN A 147 -0.86 12.43 13.67
N LEU A 148 -1.73 13.26 14.24
CA LEU A 148 -3.11 12.88 14.54
C LEU A 148 -3.91 12.58 13.27
N CYS A 149 -3.69 13.36 12.22
CA CYS A 149 -4.38 13.16 10.94
C CYS A 149 -3.99 11.83 10.28
N ILE A 150 -2.71 11.45 10.30
CA ILE A 150 -2.25 10.16 9.75
C ILE A 150 -2.74 9.00 10.61
N LEU A 151 -2.62 9.13 11.93
CA LEU A 151 -3.13 8.14 12.87
C LEU A 151 -4.62 7.85 12.59
N ARG A 152 -5.44 8.89 12.48
CA ARG A 152 -6.88 8.75 12.18
C ARG A 152 -7.14 8.19 10.80
N SER A 153 -6.34 8.57 9.79
CA SER A 153 -6.45 8.01 8.44
C SER A 153 -6.20 6.50 8.44
N VAL A 154 -5.13 6.04 9.11
CA VAL A 154 -4.84 4.60 9.19
C VAL A 154 -5.87 3.87 10.04
N ILE A 155 -6.29 4.41 11.19
CA ILE A 155 -7.37 3.82 11.98
C ILE A 155 -8.65 3.71 11.15
N SER A 156 -8.99 4.72 10.34
CA SER A 156 -10.16 4.68 9.45
C SER A 156 -10.08 3.52 8.46
N LYS A 157 -8.90 3.25 7.88
CA LYS A 157 -8.69 2.08 7.00
C LYS A 157 -8.76 0.78 7.79
N LEU A 158 -8.20 0.72 9.00
CA LEU A 158 -8.21 -0.51 9.82
C LEU A 158 -9.62 -0.88 10.25
N ILE A 159 -10.46 0.08 10.65
CA ILE A 159 -11.83 -0.23 11.07
C ILE A 159 -12.71 -0.69 9.92
N GLN A 160 -12.33 -0.47 8.65
CA GLN A 160 -13.05 -1.07 7.51
C GLN A 160 -12.97 -2.60 7.51
N LEU A 161 -11.99 -3.17 8.21
CA LEU A 161 -11.84 -4.61 8.36
C LEU A 161 -12.66 -5.16 9.52
N VAL A 162 -13.41 -4.34 10.26
CA VAL A 162 -14.14 -4.77 11.46
C VAL A 162 -15.60 -5.00 11.12
N SER A 163 -16.24 -6.04 11.68
CA SER A 163 -17.69 -6.21 11.52
C SER A 163 -18.50 -5.25 12.38
N PRO A 164 -19.76 -4.94 11.99
CA PRO A 164 -20.64 -4.08 12.78
C PRO A 164 -20.86 -4.58 14.22
N GLU A 165 -20.92 -5.88 14.44
CA GLU A 165 -21.10 -6.46 15.78
C GLU A 165 -19.85 -6.23 16.63
N SER A 166 -18.68 -6.40 16.03
CA SER A 166 -17.39 -6.23 16.69
C SER A 166 -17.15 -4.78 17.09
N ILE A 167 -17.49 -3.81 16.23
CA ILE A 167 -17.36 -2.39 16.55
C ILE A 167 -18.30 -2.00 17.70
N ILE A 168 -19.55 -2.46 17.70
CA ILE A 168 -20.52 -2.18 18.77
C ILE A 168 -20.03 -2.72 20.11
N LEU A 169 -19.51 -3.95 20.11
CA LEU A 169 -18.98 -4.59 21.32
C LEU A 169 -17.74 -3.87 21.88
N LYS A 170 -16.92 -3.27 21.01
CA LYS A 170 -15.65 -2.63 21.40
C LYS A 170 -15.75 -1.14 21.68
N LEU A 171 -16.73 -0.43 21.13
CA LEU A 171 -16.91 1.01 21.37
C LEU A 171 -16.90 1.41 22.86
N PRO A 172 -17.54 0.66 23.79
CA PRO A 172 -17.55 1.00 25.22
C PRO A 172 -16.18 0.89 25.91
N THR A 173 -15.19 0.22 25.30
CA THR A 173 -13.85 0.07 25.90
C THR A 173 -12.94 1.26 25.63
N PHE A 174 -13.36 2.18 24.75
CA PHE A 174 -12.63 3.40 24.42
C PHE A 174 -13.14 4.59 25.24
N GLU A 175 -12.27 5.57 25.44
CA GLU A 175 -12.68 6.87 25.98
C GLU A 175 -13.78 7.50 25.11
N ASP A 176 -14.73 8.16 25.76
CA ASP A 176 -15.91 8.81 25.17
C ASP A 176 -15.65 9.55 23.85
N LYS A 177 -14.60 10.38 23.81
CA LYS A 177 -14.27 11.19 22.63
C LYS A 177 -13.82 10.31 21.45
N ILE A 178 -13.04 9.27 21.72
CA ILE A 178 -12.55 8.33 20.72
C ILE A 178 -13.68 7.42 20.27
N ALA A 179 -14.48 6.90 21.21
CA ALA A 179 -15.65 6.07 20.92
C ALA A 179 -16.64 6.79 20.01
N ARG A 180 -17.00 8.06 20.32
CA ARG A 180 -17.89 8.85 19.46
C ARG A 180 -17.31 9.07 18.07
N TRP A 181 -16.02 9.37 17.97
CA TRP A 181 -15.36 9.54 16.67
C TRP A 181 -15.37 8.23 15.85
N LEU A 182 -15.02 7.10 16.47
CA LEU A 182 -15.06 5.78 15.83
C LEU A 182 -16.47 5.42 15.35
N CYS A 183 -17.49 5.67 16.18
CA CYS A 183 -18.89 5.43 15.83
C CYS A 183 -19.32 6.29 14.64
N THR A 184 -19.03 7.59 14.65
CA THR A 184 -19.33 8.48 13.52
C THR A 184 -18.59 8.04 12.26
N ASN A 185 -17.30 7.72 12.36
CA ASN A 185 -16.50 7.27 11.21
C ASN A 185 -17.06 5.98 10.61
N TYR A 186 -17.25 4.95 11.44
CA TYR A 186 -17.71 3.65 10.99
C TYR A 186 -19.13 3.68 10.41
N PHE A 187 -20.11 4.23 11.15
CA PHE A 187 -21.52 4.13 10.75
C PHE A 187 -21.99 5.24 9.80
N HIS A 188 -21.35 6.41 9.80
CA HIS A 188 -21.83 7.57 9.02
C HIS A 188 -20.90 7.96 7.87
N GLN A 189 -19.61 7.63 7.94
CA GLN A 189 -18.63 8.01 6.93
C GLN A 189 -18.21 6.84 6.03
N GLN A 190 -18.37 5.61 6.51
CA GLN A 190 -18.06 4.40 5.75
C GLN A 190 -19.36 3.67 5.39
N GLU A 191 -19.35 2.96 4.27
CA GLU A 191 -20.46 2.14 3.82
C GLU A 191 -20.12 0.67 4.05
N HIS A 192 -20.84 0.04 4.97
CA HIS A 192 -20.63 -1.35 5.40
C HIS A 192 -21.86 -2.25 5.20
N PHE A 193 -23.01 -1.66 4.87
CA PHE A 193 -24.30 -2.36 4.94
C PHE A 193 -24.91 -2.61 3.57
N HIS A 194 -24.64 -1.73 2.60
CA HIS A 194 -25.23 -1.80 1.26
C HIS A 194 -24.16 -1.75 0.17
N MET A 195 -23.97 -2.89 -0.51
CA MET A 195 -23.01 -3.02 -1.60
C MET A 195 -23.30 -2.07 -2.77
N GLU A 196 -24.57 -1.82 -3.09
CA GLU A 196 -24.97 -0.88 -4.14
C GLU A 196 -24.53 0.55 -3.81
N ASN A 197 -24.79 1.01 -2.58
CA ASN A 197 -24.32 2.31 -2.11
C ASN A 197 -22.80 2.39 -2.14
N PHE A 198 -22.10 1.32 -1.73
CA PHE A 198 -20.65 1.27 -1.76
C PHE A 198 -20.12 1.45 -3.17
N ILE A 199 -20.67 0.72 -4.15
CA ILE A 199 -20.31 0.82 -5.56
C ILE A 199 -20.63 2.21 -6.10
N GLN A 200 -21.80 2.78 -5.78
CA GLN A 200 -22.18 4.13 -6.20
C GLN A 200 -21.24 5.19 -5.62
N ILE A 201 -20.84 5.09 -4.35
CA ILE A 201 -19.86 5.98 -3.72
C ILE A 201 -18.50 5.83 -4.41
N PHE A 202 -18.10 4.60 -4.73
CA PHE A 202 -16.83 4.33 -5.40
C PHE A 202 -16.80 4.86 -6.84
N ILE A 203 -17.90 4.74 -7.59
CA ILE A 203 -18.01 5.25 -8.97
C ILE A 203 -18.17 6.77 -8.98
N SER A 204 -18.92 7.35 -8.04
CA SER A 204 -19.17 8.80 -7.97
C SER A 204 -17.99 9.58 -7.40
N ASN A 205 -17.12 8.92 -6.62
CA ASN A 205 -15.79 9.40 -6.26
C ASN A 205 -14.73 8.55 -6.98
N PRO A 206 -14.54 8.73 -8.30
CA PRO A 206 -13.38 8.14 -8.94
C PRO A 206 -12.17 8.79 -8.28
N LEU A 207 -11.45 8.01 -7.47
CA LEU A 207 -10.10 8.36 -7.06
C LEU A 207 -9.36 8.78 -8.33
N ILE A 208 -8.94 10.05 -8.39
CA ILE A 208 -8.09 10.57 -9.45
C ILE A 208 -6.75 9.83 -9.30
N ASP A 209 -6.66 8.66 -9.92
CA ASP A 209 -5.44 7.90 -10.16
C ASP A 209 -5.49 7.38 -11.60
N PHE A 210 -5.55 8.32 -12.56
CA PHE A 210 -5.21 8.08 -13.97
C PHE A 210 -4.48 9.26 -14.63
N GLN A 211 -3.92 10.19 -13.86
CA GLN A 211 -3.08 11.27 -14.39
C GLN A 211 -1.65 11.14 -13.88
N ASN A 212 -0.94 10.12 -14.37
CA ASN A 212 0.50 10.20 -14.65
C ASN A 212 0.94 9.27 -15.80
N ASN A 213 0.02 8.80 -16.64
CA ASN A 213 0.33 8.00 -17.83
C ASN A 213 0.00 8.72 -19.16
N ASN A 214 0.05 10.05 -19.19
CA ASN A 214 0.03 10.81 -20.45
C ASN A 214 1.44 11.31 -20.78
N LEU A 215 2.33 10.38 -21.14
CA LEU A 215 3.57 10.70 -21.85
C LEU A 215 3.78 9.88 -23.13
N PHE A 216 2.79 9.08 -23.53
CA PHE A 216 2.83 8.37 -24.81
C PHE A 216 1.46 8.38 -25.49
N THR A 217 1.11 9.47 -26.17
CA THR A 217 0.32 9.48 -27.40
C THR A 217 0.14 10.91 -27.93
N THR A 218 1.20 11.46 -28.52
CA THR A 218 1.08 12.46 -29.62
C THR A 218 2.42 12.59 -30.33
N ILE A 219 2.72 11.60 -31.18
CA ILE A 219 3.48 11.83 -32.41
C ILE A 219 2.59 11.27 -33.51
N GLN A 220 1.91 12.16 -34.22
CA GLN A 220 1.54 11.96 -35.62
C GLN A 220 2.55 12.75 -36.46
#